data_AF-A0A8J6YGS4-F1
#
_entry.id   AF-A0A8J6YGS4-F1
#
_cell.length_a   1.000
_cell.length_b   1.000
_cell.length_c   1.000
_cell.angle_alpha   90.00
_cell.angle_beta   90.00
_cell.angle_gamma   90.00
#
_symmetry.space_group_name_H-M   'P 1'
#
loop_
_entity.id
_entity.type
_entity.pdbx_description
1 polymer ?
#
loop_
_entity_poly.entity_id
_entity_poly.type
_entity_poly.pdbx_seq_one_letter_code
_entity_poly.pdbx_strand_id
1 'polypeptide(L)' 'MTKEFAIYNGDCLEKIKEIPSGSADMILDDLPFGTTDCAFDRRIAEAVSEREQSLFKEVMT' A
#
# COMPACT_ATOMS: atom_id res chain seq x y z
N MET A 1 -21.11 -9.94 13.94
CA MET A 1 -20.81 -8.83 13.01
C MET A 1 -19.82 -9.38 11.99
N THR A 2 -20.29 -9.79 10.82
CA THR A 2 -19.41 -10.29 9.75
C THR A 2 -18.73 -9.08 9.14
N LYS A 3 -17.44 -8.86 9.46
CA LYS A 3 -16.62 -7.88 8.76
C LYS A 3 -16.40 -8.42 7.34
N GLU A 4 -16.83 -7.68 6.33
CA GLU A 4 -16.46 -7.98 4.94
C GLU A 4 -14.97 -7.66 4.78
N PHE A 5 -14.24 -8.61 4.22
CA PHE A 5 -12.82 -8.46 3.88
C PHE A 5 -12.70 -8.56 2.36
N ALA A 6 -12.05 -7.59 1.75
CA ALA A 6 -11.73 -7.58 0.33
C ALA A 6 -10.23 -7.83 0.13
N ILE A 7 -9.87 -8.72 -0.79
CA ILE A 7 -8.49 -8.98 -1.20
C ILE A 7 -8.35 -8.53 -2.64
N TYR A 8 -7.36 -7.67 -2.88
CA TYR A 8 -7.03 -7.17 -4.21
C TYR A 8 -5.75 -7.84 -4.68
N ASN A 9 -5.75 -8.35 -5.91
CA ASN A 9 -4.54 -8.86 -6.56
C ASN A 9 -4.08 -7.83 -7.61
N GLY A 10 -2.86 -7.35 -7.46
CA GLY A 10 -2.27 -6.35 -8.36
C GLY A 10 -1.15 -5.56 -7.69
N ASP A 11 -0.65 -4.56 -8.41
CA ASP A 11 0.29 -3.57 -7.88
C ASP A 11 -0.38 -2.73 -6.80
N CYS A 12 0.22 -2.64 -5.61
CA CYS A 12 -0.36 -1.95 -4.46
C CYS A 12 -0.59 -0.44 -4.72
N LEU A 13 0.29 0.21 -5.49
CA LEU A 13 0.17 1.65 -5.80
C LEU A 13 -0.94 1.95 -6.80
N GLU A 14 -1.35 0.96 -7.59
CA GLU A 14 -2.52 1.09 -8.46
C GLU A 14 -3.81 0.70 -7.72
N LYS A 15 -3.75 -0.34 -6.89
CA LYS A 15 -4.91 -0.81 -6.11
C LYS A 15 -5.36 0.17 -5.05
N ILE A 16 -4.44 0.89 -4.42
CA ILE A 16 -4.81 1.88 -3.40
C ILE A 16 -5.66 3.03 -3.96
N LYS A 17 -5.57 3.34 -5.25
CA LYS A 17 -6.41 4.36 -5.91
C LYS A 17 -7.88 3.94 -6.05
N GLU A 18 -8.17 2.65 -5.91
CA GLU A 18 -9.53 2.11 -5.89
C GLU A 18 -10.17 2.26 -4.50
N ILE A 19 -9.39 2.57 -3.46
CA ILE A 19 -9.87 2.76 -2.08
C ILE A 19 -10.37 4.21 -1.92
N PRO A 20 -11.60 4.44 -1.40
CA PRO A 20 -12.13 5.79 -1.25
C PRO A 20 -11.30 6.67 -0.30
N SER A 21 -11.19 7.96 -0.62
CA SER A 21 -10.62 8.99 0.27
C SER A 21 -11.34 9.01 1.63
N GLY A 22 -10.58 9.24 2.71
CA GLY A 22 -11.11 9.32 4.08
C GLY A 22 -11.79 8.04 4.59
N SER A 23 -11.55 6.88 3.96
CA SER A 23 -12.21 5.61 4.33
C SER A 23 -11.36 4.68 5.19
N ALA A 24 -10.10 5.03 5.45
CA ALA A 24 -9.21 4.28 6.33
C ALA A 24 -8.88 5.06 7.61
N ASP A 25 -8.97 4.37 8.75
CA ASP A 25 -8.48 4.89 10.05
C ASP A 25 -7.00 4.58 10.27
N MET A 26 -6.46 3.57 9.56
CA MET A 26 -5.08 3.10 9.68
C MET A 26 -4.64 2.42 8.39
N ILE A 27 -3.39 2.68 8.00
CA ILE A 27 -2.67 1.91 6.98
C ILE A 27 -1.49 1.23 7.68
N LEU A 28 -1.33 -0.06 7.43
CA LEU A 28 -0.19 -0.86 7.87
C LEU A 28 0.45 -1.44 6.61
N ASP A 29 1.72 -1.12 6.40
CA ASP A 29 2.47 -1.63 5.27
C ASP A 29 3.81 -2.24 5.73
N ASP A 30 4.15 -3.38 5.15
CA ASP A 30 5.38 -4.14 5.38
C ASP A 30 6.10 -4.27 4.04
N LEU A 31 6.88 -3.24 3.73
CA LEU A 31 7.46 -3.04 2.41
C LEU A 31 8.63 -4.01 2.12
N PRO A 32 8.94 -4.26 0.84
CA PRO A 32 10.21 -4.85 0.41
C PRO A 32 11.45 -4.16 0.98
N PHE A 33 12.16 -4.84 1.87
CA PHE A 33 13.37 -4.33 2.53
C PHE A 33 14.67 -4.75 1.83
N GLY A 34 14.61 -5.67 0.86
CA GLY A 34 15.79 -6.22 0.18
C GLY A 34 16.62 -7.12 1.08
N THR A 35 15.96 -7.92 1.91
CA THR A 35 16.59 -8.81 2.90
C THR A 35 16.49 -10.29 2.52
N THR A 36 15.78 -10.61 1.43
CA THR A 36 15.56 -11.97 0.93
C THR A 36 15.97 -12.11 -0.54
N ASP A 37 16.14 -13.36 -1.02
CA ASP A 37 16.47 -13.67 -2.43
C ASP A 37 15.23 -13.67 -3.36
N CYS A 38 14.08 -13.20 -2.89
CA CYS A 38 12.85 -13.13 -3.66
C CYS A 38 12.90 -11.99 -4.69
N ALA A 39 12.43 -12.24 -5.92
CA ALA A 39 12.47 -11.24 -6.99
C ALA A 39 11.68 -9.95 -6.70
N PHE A 40 10.64 -10.05 -5.86
CA PHE A 40 9.80 -8.92 -5.44
C PHE A 40 10.39 -8.15 -4.26
N ASP A 41 11.33 -8.73 -3.50
CA ASP A 41 11.93 -8.11 -2.33
C ASP A 41 13.11 -7.23 -2.75
N ARG A 42 12.79 -6.17 -3.48
CA ARG A 42 13.74 -5.14 -3.89
C ARG A 42 13.52 -3.95 -3.00
N ARG A 43 14.58 -3.49 -2.32
CA ARG A 43 14.53 -2.25 -1.54
C ARG A 43 13.86 -1.14 -2.35
N ILE A 44 12.79 -0.58 -1.81
CA ILE A 44 12.05 0.50 -2.45
C ILE A 44 12.92 1.77 -2.53
N ALA A 45 12.87 2.46 -3.67
CA ALA A 45 13.58 3.72 -3.90
C ALA A 45 12.80 4.90 -3.30
N GLU A 46 13.50 5.96 -2.88
CA GLU A 46 12.89 7.15 -2.24
C GLU A 46 11.73 7.76 -3.05
N ALA A 47 11.89 7.88 -4.37
CA ALA A 47 10.84 8.42 -5.23
C ALA A 47 9.53 7.60 -5.23
N VAL A 48 9.62 6.29 -4.99
CA VAL A 48 8.44 5.42 -4.86
C VAL A 48 7.80 5.63 -3.49
N SER A 49 8.61 5.73 -2.43
CA SER A 49 8.13 5.98 -1.08
C SER A 49 7.38 7.32 -0.95
N GLU A 50 7.84 8.38 -1.64
CA GLU A 50 7.11 9.66 -1.67
C GLU A 50 5.74 9.53 -2.33
N ARG A 51 5.67 8.81 -3.46
CA ARG A 51 4.40 8.55 -4.17
C ARG A 51 3.43 7.75 -3.29
N GLU A 52 3.93 6.74 -2.61
CA GLU A 52 3.16 5.90 -1.69
C GLU A 52 2.57 6.71 -0.53
N GLN A 53 3.39 7.56 0.12
CA GLN A 53 2.93 8.44 1.20
C GLN A 53 1.86 9.43 0.75
N SER A 54 1.94 9.93 -0.48
CA SER A 54 0.89 10.80 -1.04
C SER A 54 -0.45 10.06 -1.17
N LEU A 55 -0.43 8.82 -1.64
CA LEU A 55 -1.63 7.99 -1.78
C LEU A 55 -2.19 7.59 -0.41
N PHE A 56 -1.33 7.28 0.56
CA PHE A 56 -1.74 6.99 1.93
C PHE A 56 -2.44 8.18 2.56
N LYS A 57 -1.92 9.39 2.34
CA LYS A 57 -2.56 10.60 2.84
C LYS A 57 -3.96 10.78 2.24
N GLU A 58 -4.12 10.57 0.93
CA GLU A 58 -5.43 10.66 0.27
C GLU A 58 -6.46 9.70 0.87
N VAL A 59 -6.10 8.43 1.05
CA VAL A 59 -7.04 7.43 1.61
C VAL A 59 -7.40 7.70 3.08
N MET A 60 -6.54 8.40 3.82
CA MET A 60 -6.71 8.73 5.23
C MET A 60 -7.39 10.08 5.49
N THR A 61 -7.50 10.97 4.49
CA THR A 61 -8.12 12.31 4.61
C THR A 61 -9.38 12.44 3.77
#